data_AF-A0AAV0W7N9-F1
#
_entry.id   AF-A0AAV0W7N9-F1
#
_cell.length_a   1.000
_cell.length_b   1.000
_cell.length_c   1.000
_cell.angle_alpha   90.00
_cell.angle_beta   90.00
_cell.angle_gamma   90.00
#
_symmetry.space_group_name_H-M   'P 1'
#
loop_
_entity.id
_entity.type
_entity.pdbx_description
1 polymer ?
#
loop_
_entity_poly.entity_id
_entity_poly.type
_entity_poly.pdbx_seq_one_letter_code
_entity_poly.pdbx_strand_id
1 'polypeptide(L)'
;MGLLIRPNQIVIAHRLDDRLHDGIVVLEPKPVKIILTPLRYILKKIFEHSNFFDVLLTYTKELEFYNGKLIFSFVQSEMWKAKLRLHQNKIIFPLFLYFDDLGINNPLGSHAGNQKLGAVYISLACLPPELASSLNHILLASLFKTDDKKQYGNNKIFKDLISELNYLETTGIEITINNKIYKIFFSVGLILGDNLGLHSILGFVESFVAKYPCRFCKSSRSECQNQLVQNNNSLRDSLNYNCDIITNNVSQTGIKEKCVWNDLNYFRATDNYSVDIMHDMLEGVCKYDIGLILKYMIFEFKYFTIDTLNNRIETFNYGPIDIRNRPTLLSTENLKLGVIKMSAAESLCFTRYLGLIIGDLIPEKSEVWSLYIVLKQIIDIIFHKWIRQQDTVLLKCLISEHHELYLKLFRIGLKPKHHHMVHYPLIMQKSGPLNIFSSIRYEAKHKELKDAANAITSRKNIAYTLALKQQLQLAYRLLSSDNNLYTIPIQFGRVLTLDSFTLDLYNNRIKFLNKKFNLCVDNITFVSWVNIKGSIYNCKNMCVVVSEDEGDTMMPSFGLIKDIFITDEKHSFSICEMYETIYFDDHFQAFNVVKTNNLICISLEKLGSIFPTHAVHISGLTFIPTK
;
A
#
# COMPACT_ATOMS: atom_id res chain seq x y z
N MET A 1 31.62 11.78 15.12
CA MET A 1 31.33 10.73 14.11
C MET A 1 30.58 11.36 12.95
N GLY A 2 30.97 11.09 11.71
CA GLY A 2 30.25 11.60 10.54
C GLY A 2 28.85 10.98 10.40
N LEU A 3 27.92 11.70 9.76
CA LEU A 3 26.54 11.26 9.52
C LEU A 3 26.42 10.20 8.41
N LEU A 4 27.43 10.10 7.53
CA LEU A 4 27.45 9.11 6.47
C LEU A 4 27.78 7.72 7.01
N ILE A 5 26.82 6.81 6.89
CA ILE A 5 27.00 5.39 7.17
C ILE A 5 27.32 4.69 5.85
N ARG A 6 28.54 4.21 5.67
CA ARG A 6 28.94 3.55 4.43
C ARG A 6 28.31 2.15 4.33
N PRO A 7 27.79 1.74 3.16
CA PRO A 7 27.43 0.35 2.93
C PRO A 7 28.66 -0.57 3.01
N ASN A 8 28.46 -1.79 3.49
CA ASN A 8 29.48 -2.84 3.52
C ASN A 8 29.41 -3.68 2.25
N GLN A 9 30.58 -4.03 1.70
CA GLN A 9 30.68 -5.04 0.65
C GLN A 9 31.07 -6.37 1.27
N ILE A 10 30.21 -7.38 1.16
CA ILE A 10 30.44 -8.70 1.75
C ILE A 10 30.74 -9.68 0.63
N VAL A 11 31.87 -10.40 0.73
CA VAL A 11 32.24 -11.44 -0.23
C VAL A 11 31.53 -12.72 0.16
N ILE A 12 30.64 -13.21 -0.71
CA ILE A 12 29.83 -14.42 -0.45
C ILE A 12 30.35 -15.67 -1.19
N ALA A 13 31.14 -15.46 -2.24
CA ALA A 13 31.72 -16.50 -3.06
C ALA A 13 32.85 -15.94 -3.92
N HIS A 14 33.54 -16.83 -4.64
CA HIS A 14 34.43 -16.49 -5.74
C HIS A 14 33.92 -17.18 -7.01
N ARG A 15 34.11 -16.53 -8.15
CA ARG A 15 33.88 -17.12 -9.47
C ARG A 15 35.09 -16.85 -10.36
N LEU A 16 35.36 -17.73 -11.30
CA LEU A 16 36.39 -17.50 -12.29
C LEU A 16 35.80 -16.63 -13.41
N ASP A 17 36.43 -15.50 -13.69
CA ASP A 17 36.12 -14.66 -14.86
C ASP A 17 37.31 -14.77 -15.83
N ASP A 18 37.03 -14.96 -17.12
CA ASP A 18 38.03 -14.88 -18.17
C ASP A 18 38.60 -13.46 -18.26
N ARG A 19 39.93 -13.33 -18.22
CA ARG A 19 40.63 -12.06 -18.48
C ARG A 19 41.70 -12.22 -19.52
N LEU A 20 41.73 -11.28 -20.45
CA LEU A 20 42.78 -11.18 -21.45
C LEU A 20 44.00 -10.46 -20.87
N HIS A 21 45.10 -11.18 -20.72
CA HIS A 21 46.42 -10.65 -20.37
C HIS A 21 47.38 -10.95 -21.51
N ASP A 22 47.91 -9.92 -22.16
CA ASP A 22 48.90 -10.02 -23.25
C ASP A 22 48.51 -11.03 -24.35
N GLY A 23 47.23 -11.06 -24.72
CA GLY A 23 46.69 -11.96 -25.75
C GLY A 23 46.31 -13.36 -25.26
N ILE A 24 46.55 -13.69 -23.98
CA ILE A 24 46.21 -14.97 -23.36
C ILE A 24 44.99 -14.79 -22.45
N VAL A 25 44.00 -15.68 -22.57
CA VAL A 25 42.88 -15.74 -21.65
C VAL A 25 43.30 -16.52 -20.40
N VAL A 26 43.34 -15.83 -19.26
CA VAL A 26 43.64 -16.41 -17.95
C VAL A 26 42.36 -16.38 -17.11
N LEU A 27 42.09 -17.48 -16.41
CA LEU A 27 40.99 -17.57 -15.45
C LEU A 27 41.41 -16.93 -14.13
N GLU A 28 40.84 -15.78 -13.79
CA GLU A 28 41.12 -15.11 -12.53
C GLU A 28 39.95 -15.26 -11.54
N PRO A 29 40.21 -15.59 -10.27
CA PRO A 29 39.17 -15.59 -9.24
C PRO A 29 38.72 -14.16 -8.95
N LYS A 30 37.42 -13.93 -9.15
CA LYS A 30 36.74 -12.67 -8.84
C LYS A 30 35.80 -12.86 -7.64
N PRO A 31 35.90 -12.01 -6.62
CA PRO A 31 34.97 -12.06 -5.50
C PRO A 31 33.56 -11.66 -5.95
N VAL A 32 32.59 -12.48 -5.61
CA VAL A 32 31.16 -12.18 -5.72
C VAL A 32 30.74 -11.47 -4.44
N LYS A 33 30.17 -10.28 -4.61
CA LYS A 33 29.90 -9.37 -3.51
C LYS A 33 28.42 -9.02 -3.44
N ILE A 34 27.88 -9.03 -2.23
CA ILE A 34 26.61 -8.37 -1.91
C ILE A 34 26.89 -7.06 -1.18
N ILE A 35 25.93 -6.15 -1.23
CA ILE A 35 25.99 -4.89 -0.51
C ILE A 35 25.00 -4.96 0.64
N LEU A 36 25.47 -4.69 1.85
CA LEU A 36 24.65 -4.65 3.05
C LEU A 36 24.78 -3.26 3.66
N THR A 37 23.66 -2.61 3.96
CA THR A 37 23.69 -1.38 4.74
C THR A 37 23.66 -1.73 6.23
N PRO A 38 24.53 -1.12 7.06
CA PRO A 38 24.55 -1.41 8.49
C PRO A 38 23.31 -0.91 9.24
N LEU A 39 22.25 -1.73 9.30
CA LEU A 39 20.95 -1.35 9.87
C LEU A 39 21.06 -0.85 11.30
N ARG A 40 21.88 -1.47 12.16
CA ARG A 40 22.06 -1.01 13.56
C ARG A 40 22.51 0.44 13.67
N TYR A 41 23.40 0.89 12.78
CA TYR A 41 23.90 2.26 12.81
C TYR A 41 22.88 3.22 12.19
N ILE A 42 22.20 2.78 11.12
CA ILE A 42 21.16 3.56 10.44
C ILE A 42 20.01 3.83 11.40
N LEU A 43 19.48 2.77 12.03
CA LEU A 43 18.40 2.86 13.00
C LEU A 43 18.82 3.70 14.20
N LYS A 44 20.02 3.50 14.77
CA LYS A 44 20.53 4.35 15.86
C LYS A 44 20.49 5.83 15.46
N LYS A 45 21.00 6.19 14.28
CA LYS A 45 21.01 7.58 13.82
C LYS A 45 19.63 8.16 13.56
N ILE A 46 18.70 7.38 13.01
CA ILE A 46 17.32 7.83 12.79
C ILE A 46 16.60 8.05 14.13
N PHE A 47 16.76 7.12 15.08
CA PHE A 47 16.10 7.19 16.38
C PHE A 47 16.67 8.30 17.27
N GLU A 48 17.97 8.60 17.16
CA GLU A 48 18.61 9.74 17.84
C GLU A 48 18.33 11.10 17.15
N HIS A 49 17.68 11.11 15.98
CA HIS A 49 17.49 12.34 15.21
C HIS A 49 16.20 13.07 15.61
N SER A 50 16.33 14.35 15.95
CA SER A 50 15.19 15.23 16.22
C SER A 50 14.27 14.59 17.28
N ASN A 51 12.96 14.58 17.04
CA ASN A 51 11.95 13.95 17.90
C ASN A 51 11.46 12.57 17.39
N PHE A 52 12.22 11.87 16.53
CA PHE A 52 11.73 10.63 15.88
C PHE A 52 11.31 9.56 16.88
N PHE A 53 12.17 9.28 17.88
CA PHE A 53 11.89 8.26 18.88
C PHE A 53 10.65 8.56 19.70
N ASP A 54 10.49 9.82 20.14
CA ASP A 54 9.35 10.23 20.97
C ASP A 54 8.03 10.13 20.20
N VAL A 55 8.01 10.57 18.93
CA VAL A 55 6.85 10.44 18.03
C VAL A 55 6.48 8.97 17.84
N LEU A 56 7.46 8.12 17.53
CA LEU A 56 7.22 6.70 17.27
C LEU A 56 6.77 5.96 18.53
N LEU A 57 7.42 6.22 19.67
CA LEU A 57 7.09 5.57 20.94
C LEU A 57 5.70 5.97 21.42
N THR A 58 5.35 7.25 21.31
CA THR A 58 4.03 7.76 21.69
C THR A 58 2.95 7.10 20.84
N TYR A 59 3.09 7.14 19.51
CA TYR A 59 2.12 6.53 18.60
C TYR A 59 2.01 5.01 18.79
N THR A 60 3.13 4.32 19.00
CA THR A 60 3.10 2.86 19.25
C THR A 60 2.36 2.54 20.55
N LYS A 61 2.58 3.30 21.62
CA LYS A 61 1.82 3.13 22.88
C LYS A 61 0.34 3.42 22.69
N GLU A 62 -0.03 4.48 21.98
CA GLU A 62 -1.42 4.79 21.65
C GLU A 62 -2.11 3.61 20.94
N LEU A 63 -1.42 2.97 20.00
CA LEU A 63 -1.92 1.77 19.30
C LEU A 63 -2.06 0.56 20.22
N GLU A 64 -1.09 0.33 21.12
CA GLU A 64 -1.08 -0.80 22.06
C GLU A 64 -2.18 -0.69 23.12
N PHE A 65 -2.44 0.52 23.62
CA PHE A 65 -3.49 0.81 24.61
C PHE A 65 -4.84 1.16 23.98
N TYR A 66 -4.96 1.12 22.65
CA TYR A 66 -6.22 1.39 21.97
C TYR A 66 -7.24 0.28 22.27
N ASN A 67 -8.32 0.65 22.96
CA ASN A 67 -9.41 -0.26 23.35
C ASN A 67 -10.58 -0.28 22.36
N GLY A 68 -10.49 0.44 21.25
CA GLY A 68 -11.54 0.47 20.24
C GLY A 68 -11.59 -0.79 19.38
N LYS A 69 -12.67 -0.93 18.61
CA LYS A 69 -12.90 -2.08 17.71
C LYS A 69 -12.17 -1.99 16.36
N LEU A 70 -11.60 -0.82 16.04
CA LEU A 70 -10.93 -0.55 14.78
C LEU A 70 -9.47 -0.99 14.80
N ILE A 71 -9.04 -1.68 13.75
CA ILE A 71 -7.65 -2.06 13.52
C ILE A 71 -7.14 -1.27 12.32
N PHE A 72 -6.12 -0.45 12.49
CA PHE A 72 -5.55 0.42 11.44
C PHE A 72 -4.02 0.33 11.35
N SER A 73 -3.41 -0.52 12.18
CA SER A 73 -1.96 -0.74 12.19
C SER A 73 -1.64 -2.21 12.42
N PHE A 74 -0.51 -2.65 11.89
CA PHE A 74 0.05 -3.98 12.17
C PHE A 74 0.34 -4.18 13.66
N VAL A 75 0.63 -3.12 14.41
CA VAL A 75 0.88 -3.18 15.87
C VAL A 75 -0.35 -3.72 16.61
N GLN A 76 -1.55 -3.44 16.11
CA GLN A 76 -2.81 -3.89 16.73
C GLN A 76 -3.19 -5.33 16.35
N SER A 77 -2.47 -5.94 15.39
CA SER A 77 -2.77 -7.26 14.84
C SER A 77 -2.58 -8.40 15.85
N GLU A 78 -3.28 -9.51 15.65
CA GLU A 78 -3.15 -10.71 16.49
C GLU A 78 -1.71 -11.21 16.51
N MET A 79 -1.06 -11.26 15.34
CA MET A 79 0.32 -11.73 15.21
C MET A 79 1.32 -10.89 16.01
N TRP A 80 1.25 -9.56 15.88
CA TRP A 80 2.20 -8.70 16.58
C TRP A 80 1.97 -8.75 18.10
N LYS A 81 0.71 -8.73 18.53
CA LYS A 81 0.35 -8.91 19.95
C LYS A 81 0.88 -10.22 20.52
N ALA A 82 0.78 -11.33 19.77
CA ALA A 82 1.33 -12.62 20.19
C ALA A 82 2.85 -12.54 20.36
N LYS A 83 3.55 -11.84 19.47
CA LYS A 83 5.00 -11.63 19.53
C LYS A 83 5.43 -10.75 20.71
N LEU A 84 4.70 -9.66 20.98
CA LEU A 84 4.97 -8.77 22.11
C LEU A 84 4.92 -9.49 23.46
N ARG A 85 4.02 -10.49 23.62
CA ARG A 85 3.92 -11.30 24.85
C ARG A 85 5.21 -12.07 25.17
N LEU A 86 6.04 -12.38 24.17
CA LEU A 86 7.32 -13.06 24.33
C LEU A 86 8.46 -12.11 24.75
N HIS A 87 8.22 -10.80 24.72
CA HIS A 87 9.21 -9.75 24.96
C HIS A 87 8.75 -8.74 26.01
N GLN A 88 8.25 -9.23 27.14
CA GLN A 88 7.83 -8.37 28.26
C GLN A 88 8.98 -7.42 28.70
N ASN A 89 8.62 -6.17 29.00
CA ASN A 89 9.53 -5.11 29.46
C ASN A 89 10.59 -4.63 28.45
N LYS A 90 10.47 -4.97 27.16
CA LYS A 90 11.33 -4.42 26.09
C LYS A 90 10.57 -3.40 25.24
N ILE A 91 11.25 -2.33 24.85
CA ILE A 91 10.77 -1.43 23.79
C ILE A 91 11.15 -2.06 22.45
N ILE A 92 10.19 -2.67 21.76
CA ILE A 92 10.42 -3.40 20.52
C ILE A 92 9.58 -2.83 19.38
N PHE A 93 10.22 -2.56 18.24
CA PHE A 93 9.55 -2.00 17.07
C PHE A 93 9.44 -3.04 15.95
N PRO A 94 8.25 -3.17 15.31
CA PRO A 94 8.06 -4.09 14.19
C PRO A 94 8.70 -3.56 12.91
N LEU A 95 9.38 -4.45 12.19
CA LEU A 95 9.93 -4.22 10.86
C LEU A 95 9.12 -4.94 9.79
N PHE A 96 8.87 -4.27 8.69
CA PHE A 96 8.56 -4.92 7.42
C PHE A 96 9.83 -5.04 6.59
N LEU A 97 10.05 -6.23 6.04
CA LEU A 97 11.10 -6.50 5.07
C LEU A 97 10.47 -6.66 3.70
N TYR A 98 10.83 -5.83 2.74
CA TYR A 98 10.33 -5.93 1.37
C TYR A 98 11.41 -6.48 0.44
N PHE A 99 11.04 -7.35 -0.49
CA PHE A 99 11.93 -7.84 -1.55
C PHE A 99 11.29 -7.77 -2.93
N ASP A 100 12.06 -7.29 -3.91
CA ASP A 100 11.76 -7.43 -5.34
C ASP A 100 13.06 -7.32 -6.19
N ASP A 101 13.00 -7.86 -7.41
CA ASP A 101 14.06 -7.79 -8.42
C ASP A 101 13.82 -6.61 -9.38
N LEU A 102 14.72 -5.63 -9.37
CA LEU A 102 14.61 -4.44 -10.23
C LEU A 102 15.58 -4.47 -11.42
N GLY A 103 15.07 -4.14 -12.60
CA GLY A 103 15.89 -3.85 -13.79
C GLY A 103 16.47 -2.44 -13.74
N ILE A 104 17.80 -2.30 -13.93
CA ILE A 104 18.50 -1.00 -13.90
C ILE A 104 18.91 -0.46 -15.28
N ASN A 105 18.74 -1.25 -16.33
CA ASN A 105 19.07 -0.87 -17.71
C ASN A 105 17.79 -0.57 -18.50
N ASN A 106 17.94 0.10 -19.64
CA ASN A 106 16.82 0.44 -20.51
C ASN A 106 16.04 -0.85 -20.90
N PRO A 107 14.74 -0.95 -20.57
CA PRO A 107 13.94 -2.14 -20.88
C PRO A 107 13.72 -2.37 -22.38
N LEU A 108 14.03 -1.39 -23.25
CA LEU A 108 13.91 -1.50 -24.70
C LEU A 108 15.26 -1.65 -25.42
N GLY A 109 16.39 -1.65 -24.69
CA GLY A 109 17.72 -1.77 -25.28
C GLY A 109 18.13 -3.21 -25.59
N SER A 110 19.19 -3.40 -26.37
CA SER A 110 19.82 -4.71 -26.64
C SER A 110 20.37 -5.43 -25.40
N HIS A 111 20.44 -4.71 -24.27
CA HIS A 111 20.82 -5.23 -22.95
C HIS A 111 19.65 -5.17 -21.95
N ALA A 112 18.41 -5.05 -22.42
CA ALA A 112 17.22 -5.17 -21.59
C ALA A 112 17.23 -6.52 -20.85
N GLY A 113 16.98 -6.49 -19.55
CA GLY A 113 17.05 -7.68 -18.69
C GLY A 113 18.45 -8.10 -18.25
N ASN A 114 19.52 -7.60 -18.90
CA ASN A 114 20.89 -7.79 -18.42
C ASN A 114 21.11 -6.88 -17.19
N GLN A 115 21.64 -7.46 -16.11
CA GLN A 115 21.94 -6.77 -14.83
C GLN A 115 20.70 -6.41 -13.99
N LYS A 116 19.83 -7.38 -13.68
CA LYS A 116 18.84 -7.19 -12.60
C LYS A 116 19.52 -7.18 -11.22
N LEU A 117 19.01 -6.34 -10.33
CA LEU A 117 19.42 -6.30 -8.93
C LEU A 117 18.26 -6.76 -8.04
N GLY A 118 18.54 -7.66 -7.12
CA GLY A 118 17.65 -7.91 -5.99
C GLY A 118 17.83 -6.81 -4.96
N ALA A 119 16.73 -6.18 -4.55
CA ALA A 119 16.73 -5.15 -3.52
C ALA A 119 15.90 -5.59 -2.33
N VAL A 120 16.48 -5.41 -1.15
CA VAL A 120 15.80 -5.61 0.13
C VAL A 120 15.65 -4.26 0.82
N TYR A 121 14.43 -3.91 1.18
CA TYR A 121 14.12 -2.73 1.99
C TYR A 121 13.61 -3.11 3.37
N ILE A 122 13.80 -2.21 4.33
CA ILE A 122 13.24 -2.26 5.68
C ILE A 122 12.43 -1.00 5.93
N SER A 123 11.23 -1.14 6.47
CA SER A 123 10.44 -0.04 7.01
C SER A 123 9.90 -0.38 8.39
N LEU A 124 9.59 0.64 9.18
CA LEU A 124 8.96 0.47 10.49
C LEU A 124 7.44 0.33 10.31
N ALA A 125 6.87 -0.79 10.77
CA ALA A 125 5.44 -1.08 10.64
C ALA A 125 4.57 -0.33 11.69
N CYS A 126 5.20 0.51 12.50
CA CYS A 126 4.61 1.31 13.56
C CYS A 126 4.72 2.83 13.27
N LEU A 127 5.04 3.22 12.03
CA LEU A 127 5.09 4.64 11.68
C LEU A 127 3.68 5.25 11.69
N PRO A 128 3.51 6.47 12.22
CA PRO A 128 2.33 7.29 11.95
C PRO A 128 2.05 7.36 10.43
N PRO A 129 0.78 7.33 9.99
CA PRO A 129 0.42 7.30 8.57
C PRO A 129 1.10 8.40 7.74
N GLU A 130 1.21 9.60 8.30
CA GLU A 130 1.86 10.76 7.68
C GLU A 130 3.35 10.52 7.41
N LEU A 131 4.05 9.80 8.28
CA LEU A 131 5.46 9.42 8.08
C LEU A 131 5.58 8.19 7.17
N ALA A 132 4.71 7.19 7.33
CA ALA A 132 4.67 6.00 6.49
C ALA A 132 4.43 6.34 5.00
N SER A 133 3.72 7.44 4.74
CA SER A 133 3.47 7.96 3.38
C SER A 133 4.69 8.57 2.68
N SER A 134 5.87 8.62 3.32
CA SER A 134 7.10 9.17 2.74
C SER A 134 8.11 8.08 2.36
N LEU A 135 8.75 8.22 1.19
CA LEU A 135 9.77 7.25 0.70
C LEU A 135 11.05 7.30 1.54
N ASN A 136 11.20 8.35 2.35
CA ASN A 136 12.34 8.60 3.22
C ASN A 136 12.46 7.59 4.37
N HIS A 137 11.38 6.90 4.73
CA HIS A 137 11.35 5.89 5.78
C HIS A 137 11.43 4.45 5.26
N ILE A 138 11.60 4.28 3.95
CA ILE A 138 11.93 2.99 3.33
C ILE A 138 13.45 2.92 3.21
N LEU A 139 14.07 2.11 4.07
CA LEU A 139 15.51 2.01 4.21
C LEU A 139 16.03 0.86 3.34
N LEU A 140 17.01 1.14 2.48
CA LEU A 140 17.72 0.07 1.78
C LEU A 140 18.49 -0.77 2.80
N ALA A 141 18.26 -2.09 2.82
CA ALA A 141 18.97 -3.05 3.68
C ALA A 141 20.04 -3.83 2.90
N SER A 142 19.71 -4.30 1.70
CA SER A 142 20.66 -5.03 0.86
C SER A 142 20.44 -4.82 -0.64
N LEU A 143 21.53 -4.81 -1.41
CA LEU A 143 21.54 -4.88 -2.86
C LEU A 143 22.51 -5.96 -3.33
N PHE A 144 22.06 -6.79 -4.27
CA PHE A 144 22.87 -7.83 -4.89
C PHE A 144 22.42 -8.08 -6.32
N LYS A 145 23.23 -8.76 -7.14
CA LYS A 145 22.80 -9.14 -8.49
C LYS A 145 21.86 -10.32 -8.41
N THR A 146 20.75 -10.25 -9.14
CA THR A 146 19.78 -11.35 -9.21
C THR A 146 20.41 -12.63 -9.73
N ASP A 147 21.38 -12.54 -10.65
CA ASP A 147 22.11 -13.70 -11.18
C ASP A 147 22.98 -14.37 -10.12
N ASP A 148 23.60 -13.58 -9.22
CA ASP A 148 24.37 -14.13 -8.10
C ASP A 148 23.42 -14.86 -7.12
N LYS A 149 22.19 -14.35 -6.89
CA LYS A 149 21.18 -15.09 -6.11
C LYS A 149 20.82 -16.43 -6.76
N LYS A 150 20.58 -16.45 -8.08
CA LYS A 150 20.28 -17.69 -8.81
C LYS A 150 21.40 -18.71 -8.73
N GLN A 151 22.65 -18.26 -8.79
CA GLN A 151 23.83 -19.13 -8.77
C GLN A 151 24.17 -19.66 -7.37
N TYR A 152 24.08 -18.81 -6.34
CA TYR A 152 24.57 -19.13 -5.00
C TYR A 152 23.48 -19.45 -3.97
N GLY A 153 22.22 -19.23 -4.33
CA GLY A 153 21.05 -19.54 -3.50
C GLY A 153 20.77 -18.52 -2.41
N ASN A 154 19.56 -18.62 -1.83
CA ASN A 154 19.07 -17.69 -0.81
C ASN A 154 19.93 -17.70 0.46
N ASN A 155 20.42 -18.87 0.88
CA ASN A 155 21.22 -19.01 2.10
C ASN A 155 22.45 -18.10 2.09
N LYS A 156 23.27 -18.15 1.03
CA LYS A 156 24.48 -17.32 0.92
C LYS A 156 24.18 -15.83 0.77
N ILE A 157 23.08 -15.47 0.11
CA ILE A 157 22.71 -14.08 -0.14
C ILE A 157 22.20 -13.39 1.13
N PHE A 158 21.37 -14.07 1.92
CA PHE A 158 20.66 -13.44 3.05
C PHE A 158 21.30 -13.70 4.41
N LYS A 159 22.32 -14.57 4.51
CA LYS A 159 22.97 -14.94 5.78
C LYS A 159 23.35 -13.73 6.65
N ASP A 160 24.08 -12.77 6.09
CA ASP A 160 24.57 -11.61 6.86
C ASP A 160 23.43 -10.67 7.27
N LEU A 161 22.40 -10.53 6.42
CA LEU A 161 21.22 -9.73 6.75
C LEU A 161 20.39 -10.40 7.87
N ILE A 162 20.20 -11.71 7.82
CA ILE A 162 19.53 -12.48 8.88
C ILE A 162 20.30 -12.35 10.20
N SER A 163 21.64 -12.42 10.17
CA SER A 163 22.46 -12.18 11.36
C SER A 163 22.30 -10.77 11.91
N GLU A 164 22.23 -9.75 11.05
CA GLU A 164 21.98 -8.36 11.48
C GLU A 164 20.59 -8.21 12.13
N LEU A 165 19.56 -8.82 11.54
CA LEU A 165 18.18 -8.77 12.06
C LEU A 165 18.05 -9.53 13.39
N ASN A 166 18.65 -10.72 13.51
CA ASN A 166 18.70 -11.46 14.77
C ASN A 166 19.43 -10.67 15.87
N TYR A 167 20.48 -9.92 15.53
CA TYR A 167 21.16 -9.03 16.48
C TYR A 167 20.23 -7.93 16.97
N LEU A 168 19.50 -7.27 16.06
CA LEU A 168 18.53 -6.21 16.42
C LEU A 168 17.37 -6.74 17.29
N GLU A 169 16.98 -8.00 17.12
CA GLU A 169 15.91 -8.65 17.87
C GLU A 169 16.34 -9.10 19.27
N THR A 170 17.53 -9.70 19.38
CA THR A 170 18.02 -10.31 20.63
C THR A 170 18.83 -9.36 21.49
N THR A 171 19.76 -8.62 20.88
CA THR A 171 20.68 -7.70 21.56
C THR A 171 20.13 -6.28 21.60
N GLY A 172 19.50 -5.83 20.50
CA GLY A 172 19.00 -4.47 20.34
C GLY A 172 20.11 -3.43 20.13
N ILE A 173 19.74 -2.16 20.17
CA ILE A 173 20.65 -1.01 20.11
C ILE A 173 20.38 -0.06 21.27
N GLU A 174 21.42 0.66 21.67
CA GLU A 174 21.32 1.75 22.63
C GLU A 174 21.25 3.07 21.88
N ILE A 175 20.28 3.91 22.23
CA ILE A 175 20.10 5.27 21.69
C ILE A 175 20.17 6.28 22.83
N THR A 176 20.68 7.47 22.55
CA THR A 176 20.73 8.56 23.53
C THR A 176 19.79 9.68 23.12
N ILE A 177 18.76 9.93 23.93
CA ILE A 177 17.77 11.00 23.72
C ILE A 177 17.76 11.90 24.95
N ASN A 178 18.02 13.19 24.78
CA ASN A 178 18.06 14.16 25.88
C ASN A 178 18.92 13.68 27.08
N ASN A 179 20.12 13.17 26.80
CA ASN A 179 21.07 12.58 27.76
C ASN A 179 20.56 11.32 28.51
N LYS A 180 19.43 10.74 28.11
CA LYS A 180 18.94 9.46 28.62
C LYS A 180 19.24 8.35 27.62
N ILE A 181 19.74 7.22 28.13
CA ILE A 181 20.03 6.03 27.32
C ILE A 181 18.79 5.13 27.33
N TYR A 182 18.31 4.77 26.14
CA TYR A 182 17.24 3.80 25.95
C TYR A 182 17.79 2.59 25.20
N LYS A 183 17.44 1.40 25.67
CA LYS A 183 17.71 0.15 24.95
C LYS A 183 16.45 -0.25 24.17
N ILE A 184 16.56 -0.28 22.86
CA ILE A 184 15.45 -0.59 21.95
C ILE A 184 15.78 -1.80 21.07
N PHE A 185 14.75 -2.53 20.67
CA PHE A 185 14.85 -3.78 19.91
C PHE A 185 14.01 -3.70 18.64
N PHE A 186 14.29 -4.55 17.67
CA PHE A 186 13.52 -4.63 16.44
C PHE A 186 13.25 -6.07 16.05
N SER A 187 12.07 -6.34 15.54
CA SER A 187 11.72 -7.68 15.09
C SER A 187 11.00 -7.64 13.76
N VAL A 188 11.37 -8.55 12.85
CA VAL A 188 10.69 -8.69 11.56
C VAL A 188 9.28 -9.22 11.81
N GLY A 189 8.28 -8.40 11.49
CA GLY A 189 6.87 -8.78 11.59
C GLY A 189 6.42 -9.57 10.36
N LEU A 190 6.65 -9.02 9.17
CA LEU A 190 6.27 -9.61 7.89
C LEU A 190 7.34 -9.37 6.83
N ILE A 191 7.41 -10.31 5.89
CA ILE A 191 8.14 -10.17 4.62
C ILE A 191 7.11 -9.86 3.53
N LEU A 192 7.30 -8.74 2.85
CA LEU A 192 6.44 -8.17 1.81
C LEU A 192 7.10 -8.32 0.43
N GLY A 193 6.28 -8.32 -0.62
CA GLY A 193 6.73 -8.43 -2.01
C GLY A 193 5.60 -8.92 -2.90
N ASP A 194 5.83 -8.87 -4.20
CA ASP A 194 4.97 -9.54 -5.16
C ASP A 194 5.02 -11.07 -4.97
N ASN A 195 4.06 -11.80 -5.53
CA ASN A 195 4.01 -13.24 -5.30
C ASN A 195 5.24 -13.98 -5.83
N LEU A 196 5.80 -13.54 -6.96
CA LEU A 196 6.95 -14.23 -7.55
C LEU A 196 8.22 -13.99 -6.73
N GLY A 197 8.46 -12.75 -6.31
CA GLY A 197 9.55 -12.37 -5.42
C GLY A 197 9.46 -13.09 -4.08
N LEU A 198 8.28 -13.12 -3.45
CA LEU A 198 8.05 -13.85 -2.20
C LEU A 198 8.27 -15.36 -2.38
N HIS A 199 7.76 -15.99 -3.44
CA HIS A 199 8.02 -17.41 -3.67
C HIS A 199 9.52 -17.68 -3.79
N SER A 200 10.23 -16.80 -4.51
CA SER A 200 11.68 -16.90 -4.74
C SER A 200 12.48 -16.90 -3.44
N ILE A 201 12.19 -15.99 -2.49
CA ILE A 201 12.98 -15.85 -1.25
C ILE A 201 12.47 -16.69 -0.07
N LEU A 202 11.22 -17.16 -0.12
CA LEU A 202 10.62 -18.03 0.89
C LEU A 202 10.75 -19.52 0.55
N GLY A 203 11.36 -19.87 -0.59
CA GLY A 203 11.62 -21.25 -0.98
C GLY A 203 10.44 -21.99 -1.60
N PHE A 204 9.39 -21.28 -2.05
CA PHE A 204 8.27 -21.87 -2.79
C PHE A 204 8.58 -21.94 -4.29
N VAL A 205 7.77 -22.69 -5.03
CA VAL A 205 7.88 -22.76 -6.48
C VAL A 205 7.54 -21.41 -7.14
N GLU A 206 8.47 -20.89 -7.94
CA GLU A 206 8.35 -19.62 -8.69
C GLU A 206 7.50 -19.80 -9.96
N SER A 207 6.34 -20.48 -9.85
CA SER A 207 5.48 -20.79 -10.98
C SER A 207 4.02 -20.90 -10.57
N PHE A 208 3.18 -20.06 -11.18
CA PHE A 208 1.73 -20.11 -10.97
C PHE A 208 1.02 -21.22 -11.76
N VAL A 209 1.75 -21.96 -12.59
CA VAL A 209 1.24 -23.15 -13.29
C VAL A 209 1.64 -24.46 -12.61
N ALA A 210 2.41 -24.40 -11.52
CA ALA A 210 2.74 -25.56 -10.70
C ALA A 210 1.48 -26.23 -10.13
N LYS A 211 1.60 -27.51 -9.77
CA LYS A 211 0.48 -28.27 -9.17
C LYS A 211 -0.01 -27.64 -7.87
N TYR A 212 0.90 -27.12 -7.03
CA TYR A 212 0.58 -26.46 -5.77
C TYR A 212 1.17 -25.04 -5.77
N PRO A 213 0.48 -24.05 -6.38
CA PRO A 213 1.05 -22.74 -6.64
C PRO A 213 0.97 -21.77 -5.45
N CYS A 214 0.17 -22.06 -4.41
CA CYS A 214 -0.09 -21.13 -3.32
C CYS A 214 0.92 -21.30 -2.16
N ARG A 215 1.41 -20.18 -1.62
CA ARG A 215 2.26 -20.15 -0.41
C ARG A 215 1.46 -20.31 0.90
N PHE A 216 0.16 -20.08 0.88
CA PHE A 216 -0.70 -20.14 2.08
C PHE A 216 -1.38 -21.49 2.25
N CYS A 217 -1.65 -22.20 1.16
CA CYS A 217 -2.35 -23.47 1.20
C CYS A 217 -1.76 -24.51 0.23
N LYS A 218 -2.22 -25.74 0.39
CA LYS A 218 -1.87 -26.93 -0.38
C LYS A 218 -2.97 -27.31 -1.37
N SER A 219 -3.90 -26.40 -1.68
CA SER A 219 -4.84 -26.59 -2.79
C SER A 219 -4.06 -26.77 -4.09
N SER A 220 -4.44 -27.77 -4.86
CA SER A 220 -3.93 -28.00 -6.21
C SER A 220 -4.42 -26.91 -7.17
N ARG A 221 -3.73 -26.72 -8.29
CA ARG A 221 -4.11 -25.74 -9.31
C ARG A 221 -5.55 -25.91 -9.79
N SER A 222 -5.99 -27.15 -9.98
CA SER A 222 -7.36 -27.47 -10.38
C SER A 222 -8.40 -27.09 -9.32
N GLU A 223 -8.06 -27.26 -8.03
CA GLU A 223 -8.91 -26.81 -6.94
C GLU A 223 -8.94 -25.28 -6.87
N CYS A 224 -7.77 -24.61 -6.94
CA CYS A 224 -7.66 -23.15 -6.96
C CYS A 224 -8.54 -22.50 -8.05
N GLN A 225 -8.68 -23.15 -9.21
CA GLN A 225 -9.49 -22.66 -10.33
C GLN A 225 -11.00 -22.62 -10.04
N ASN A 226 -11.47 -23.31 -9.00
CA ASN A 226 -12.89 -23.42 -8.64
C ASN A 226 -13.15 -23.09 -7.16
N GLN A 227 -12.13 -22.65 -6.43
CA GLN A 227 -12.21 -22.46 -4.99
C GLN A 227 -12.82 -21.09 -4.64
N LEU A 228 -14.04 -21.12 -4.12
CA LEU A 228 -14.79 -19.91 -3.72
C LEU A 228 -14.40 -19.38 -2.33
N VAL A 229 -14.01 -20.28 -1.43
CA VAL A 229 -13.70 -19.97 -0.03
C VAL A 229 -12.40 -20.62 0.43
N GLN A 230 -11.78 -20.07 1.47
CA GLN A 230 -10.61 -20.70 2.09
C GLN A 230 -10.94 -22.08 2.65
N ASN A 231 -10.16 -23.10 2.27
CA ASN A 231 -10.18 -24.41 2.89
C ASN A 231 -9.14 -24.47 4.03
N ASN A 232 -9.59 -24.40 5.28
CA ASN A 232 -8.71 -24.40 6.45
C ASN A 232 -7.87 -25.68 6.56
N ASN A 233 -8.38 -26.84 6.12
CA ASN A 233 -7.65 -28.11 6.16
C ASN A 233 -6.48 -28.15 5.18
N SER A 234 -6.47 -27.25 4.20
CA SER A 234 -5.40 -27.14 3.21
C SER A 234 -4.34 -26.11 3.59
N LEU A 235 -4.51 -25.34 4.67
CA LEU A 235 -3.54 -24.31 5.06
C LEU A 235 -2.18 -24.92 5.35
N ARG A 236 -1.12 -24.21 4.94
CA ARG A 236 0.24 -24.57 5.32
C ARG A 236 0.49 -24.14 6.75
N ASP A 237 1.06 -25.04 7.53
CA ASP A 237 1.47 -24.81 8.91
C ASP A 237 2.88 -25.36 9.13
N SER A 238 3.47 -25.08 10.29
CA SER A 238 4.84 -25.51 10.59
C SER A 238 5.03 -27.04 10.52
N LEU A 239 4.01 -27.84 10.86
CA LEU A 239 4.10 -29.30 10.86
C LEU A 239 4.09 -29.85 9.44
N ASN A 240 3.09 -29.46 8.64
CA ASN A 240 2.95 -29.94 7.27
C ASN A 240 4.04 -29.38 6.34
N TYR A 241 4.55 -28.16 6.61
CA TYR A 241 5.70 -27.59 5.93
C TYR A 241 6.96 -28.43 6.14
N ASN A 242 7.24 -28.83 7.38
CA ASN A 242 8.40 -29.67 7.68
C ASN A 242 8.29 -31.06 7.02
N CYS A 243 7.10 -31.65 7.01
CA CYS A 243 6.84 -32.91 6.28
C CYS A 243 7.09 -32.75 4.77
N ASP A 244 6.65 -31.63 4.19
CA ASP A 244 6.85 -31.33 2.76
C ASP A 244 8.33 -31.09 2.42
N ILE A 245 9.11 -30.47 3.32
CA ILE A 245 10.56 -30.32 3.18
C ILE A 245 11.25 -31.69 3.16
N ILE A 246 10.85 -32.60 4.06
CA ILE A 246 11.40 -33.96 4.12
C ILE A 246 11.03 -34.75 2.85
N THR A 247 9.81 -34.57 2.34
CA THR A 247 9.34 -35.18 1.09
C THR A 247 10.21 -34.77 -0.10
N ASN A 248 10.76 -33.55 -0.07
CA ASN A 248 11.73 -33.03 -1.05
C ASN A 248 11.30 -33.22 -2.52
N ASN A 249 10.01 -33.01 -2.80
CA ASN A 249 9.43 -33.16 -4.14
C ASN A 249 8.52 -31.97 -4.49
N VAL A 250 9.04 -31.04 -5.29
CA VAL A 250 8.35 -29.81 -5.69
C VAL A 250 7.00 -30.09 -6.35
N SER A 251 6.89 -31.15 -7.16
CA SER A 251 5.66 -31.51 -7.85
C SER A 251 4.56 -32.00 -6.89
N GLN A 252 4.93 -32.50 -5.71
CA GLN A 252 3.99 -32.97 -4.68
C GLN A 252 3.69 -31.92 -3.61
N THR A 253 4.61 -30.98 -3.38
CA THR A 253 4.52 -30.06 -2.23
C THR A 253 4.42 -28.59 -2.61
N GLY A 254 4.89 -28.20 -3.80
CA GLY A 254 5.05 -26.80 -4.22
C GLY A 254 6.20 -26.08 -3.51
N ILE A 255 7.03 -26.78 -2.73
CA ILE A 255 8.17 -26.21 -2.00
C ILE A 255 9.45 -26.64 -2.69
N LYS A 256 10.30 -25.67 -3.03
CA LYS A 256 11.56 -25.82 -3.75
C LYS A 256 12.73 -26.05 -2.80
N GLU A 257 12.75 -25.34 -1.67
CA GLU A 257 13.80 -25.44 -0.66
C GLU A 257 13.29 -24.96 0.71
N LYS A 258 14.04 -25.26 1.77
CA LYS A 258 13.77 -24.70 3.10
C LYS A 258 13.93 -23.18 3.04
N CYS A 259 12.92 -22.47 3.55
CA CYS A 259 12.94 -21.02 3.67
C CYS A 259 14.12 -20.59 4.56
N VAL A 260 15.02 -19.80 3.99
CA VAL A 260 16.18 -19.25 4.72
C VAL A 260 15.75 -18.36 5.89
N TRP A 261 14.62 -17.64 5.75
CA TRP A 261 14.13 -16.72 6.76
C TRP A 261 13.58 -17.39 8.01
N ASN A 262 13.38 -18.72 7.98
CA ASN A 262 13.06 -19.49 9.19
C ASN A 262 14.23 -19.51 10.21
N ASP A 263 15.42 -19.02 9.82
CA ASP A 263 16.56 -18.84 10.72
C ASP A 263 16.46 -17.52 11.54
N LEU A 264 15.43 -16.70 11.33
CA LEU A 264 15.05 -15.60 12.24
C LEU A 264 14.34 -16.17 13.48
N ASN A 265 14.64 -15.65 14.69
CA ASN A 265 14.21 -16.31 15.93
C ASN A 265 12.67 -16.44 16.09
N TYR A 266 11.92 -15.45 15.62
CA TYR A 266 10.46 -15.40 15.79
C TYR A 266 9.72 -15.14 14.48
N PHE A 267 10.25 -15.65 13.37
CA PHE A 267 9.57 -15.61 12.07
C PHE A 267 9.51 -17.01 11.48
N ARG A 268 8.39 -17.33 10.82
CA ARG A 268 8.21 -18.56 10.05
C ARG A 268 7.54 -18.26 8.73
N ALA A 269 7.98 -18.94 7.67
CA ALA A 269 7.43 -18.78 6.32
C ALA A 269 5.92 -19.04 6.26
N THR A 270 5.42 -20.01 7.04
CA THR A 270 4.00 -20.37 7.12
C THR A 270 3.15 -19.33 7.84
N ASP A 271 3.78 -18.47 8.64
CA ASP A 271 3.12 -17.41 9.40
C ASP A 271 3.30 -16.05 8.70
N ASN A 272 3.82 -16.00 7.48
CA ASN A 272 3.99 -14.76 6.72
C ASN A 272 2.68 -14.34 6.02
N TYR A 273 1.71 -13.89 6.81
CA TYR A 273 0.39 -13.42 6.36
C TYR A 273 0.49 -12.02 5.72
N SER A 274 1.15 -11.92 4.58
CA SER A 274 1.25 -10.70 3.78
C SER A 274 0.81 -10.97 2.35
N VAL A 275 0.10 -10.03 1.74
CA VAL A 275 -0.30 -10.07 0.32
C VAL A 275 -0.07 -8.71 -0.29
N ASP A 276 0.09 -8.69 -1.62
CA ASP A 276 0.22 -7.44 -2.35
C ASP A 276 -1.02 -7.16 -3.19
N ILE A 277 -1.92 -6.38 -2.60
CA ILE A 277 -3.16 -5.98 -3.25
C ILE A 277 -2.93 -5.11 -4.49
N MET A 278 -1.76 -4.47 -4.65
CA MET A 278 -1.45 -3.75 -5.89
C MET A 278 -1.32 -4.73 -7.06
N HIS A 279 -0.43 -5.72 -6.93
CA HIS A 279 -0.21 -6.70 -7.99
C HIS A 279 -1.39 -7.66 -8.12
N ASP A 280 -1.97 -8.14 -7.03
CA ASP A 280 -3.09 -9.08 -7.07
C ASP A 280 -4.34 -8.45 -7.65
N MET A 281 -4.73 -7.27 -7.16
CA MET A 281 -6.01 -6.65 -7.53
C MET A 281 -5.86 -5.64 -8.65
N LEU A 282 -5.06 -4.58 -8.47
CA LEU A 282 -4.99 -3.47 -9.43
C LEU A 282 -4.29 -3.86 -10.73
N GLU A 283 -3.27 -4.71 -10.68
CA GLU A 283 -2.61 -5.26 -11.87
C GLU A 283 -3.12 -6.65 -12.27
N GLY A 284 -4.11 -7.15 -11.57
CA GLY A 284 -4.67 -8.48 -11.78
C GLY A 284 -6.17 -8.42 -11.93
N VAL A 285 -6.85 -8.84 -10.86
CA VAL A 285 -8.30 -9.09 -10.83
C VAL A 285 -9.10 -7.93 -11.42
N CYS A 286 -8.83 -6.67 -11.03
CA CYS A 286 -9.52 -5.50 -11.60
C CYS A 286 -9.41 -5.44 -13.12
N LYS A 287 -8.22 -5.65 -13.67
CA LYS A 287 -7.99 -5.62 -15.12
C LYS A 287 -8.63 -6.79 -15.84
N TYR A 288 -8.58 -7.98 -15.23
CA TYR A 288 -9.17 -9.19 -15.79
C TYR A 288 -10.69 -9.06 -15.88
N ASP A 289 -11.30 -8.61 -14.79
CA ASP A 289 -12.75 -8.62 -14.64
C ASP A 289 -13.36 -7.46 -15.41
N ILE A 290 -12.84 -6.23 -15.24
CA ILE A 290 -13.33 -5.07 -15.99
C ILE A 290 -13.13 -5.27 -17.49
N GLY A 291 -12.01 -5.86 -17.91
CA GLY A 291 -11.76 -6.16 -19.31
C GLY A 291 -12.81 -7.11 -19.90
N LEU A 292 -13.17 -8.18 -19.18
CA LEU A 292 -14.23 -9.11 -19.60
C LEU A 292 -15.62 -8.49 -19.53
N ILE A 293 -15.94 -7.78 -18.44
CA ILE A 293 -17.21 -7.07 -18.24
C ILE A 293 -17.48 -6.11 -19.39
N LEU A 294 -16.51 -5.25 -19.71
CA LEU A 294 -16.63 -4.29 -20.81
C LEU A 294 -16.73 -4.99 -22.18
N LYS A 295 -15.98 -6.08 -22.39
CA LYS A 295 -16.08 -6.86 -23.63
C LYS A 295 -17.51 -7.35 -23.86
N TYR A 296 -18.14 -7.95 -22.85
CA TYR A 296 -19.51 -8.44 -22.95
C TYR A 296 -20.51 -7.30 -23.17
N MET A 297 -20.43 -6.23 -22.38
CA MET A 297 -21.38 -5.10 -22.49
C MET A 297 -21.31 -4.39 -23.84
N ILE A 298 -20.11 -4.24 -24.43
CA ILE A 298 -19.92 -3.50 -25.69
C ILE A 298 -20.16 -4.39 -26.91
N PHE A 299 -19.59 -5.60 -26.94
CA PHE A 299 -19.56 -6.41 -28.16
C PHE A 299 -20.66 -7.48 -28.21
N GLU A 300 -21.09 -8.02 -27.06
CA GLU A 300 -22.10 -9.07 -27.01
C GLU A 300 -23.49 -8.48 -26.76
N PHE A 301 -23.66 -7.71 -25.68
CA PHE A 301 -24.94 -7.10 -25.33
C PHE A 301 -25.22 -5.80 -26.06
N LYS A 302 -24.16 -5.11 -26.52
CA LYS A 302 -24.24 -3.84 -27.27
C LYS A 302 -24.99 -2.73 -26.51
N TYR A 303 -24.79 -2.64 -25.20
CA TYR A 303 -25.38 -1.58 -24.38
C TYR A 303 -24.87 -0.18 -24.78
N PHE A 304 -23.59 -0.09 -25.14
CA PHE A 304 -22.94 1.14 -25.58
C PHE A 304 -21.70 0.82 -26.43
N THR A 305 -21.09 1.83 -27.04
CA THR A 305 -19.89 1.67 -27.88
C THR A 305 -18.61 2.02 -27.13
N ILE A 306 -17.47 1.54 -27.62
CA ILE A 306 -16.17 1.91 -27.06
C ILE A 306 -15.89 3.42 -27.16
N ASP A 307 -16.37 4.08 -28.21
CA ASP A 307 -16.22 5.52 -28.39
C ASP A 307 -17.02 6.28 -27.32
N THR A 308 -18.24 5.83 -27.00
CA THR A 308 -19.02 6.38 -25.88
C THR A 308 -18.25 6.25 -24.56
N LEU A 309 -17.67 5.08 -24.28
CA LEU A 309 -16.89 4.87 -23.06
C LEU A 309 -15.65 5.77 -23.02
N ASN A 310 -14.87 5.83 -24.09
CA ASN A 310 -13.66 6.65 -24.16
C ASN A 310 -13.99 8.15 -24.00
N ASN A 311 -15.06 8.63 -24.63
CA ASN A 311 -15.52 10.01 -24.51
C ASN A 311 -15.97 10.36 -23.08
N ARG A 312 -16.49 9.38 -22.32
CA ARG A 312 -16.82 9.57 -20.91
C ARG A 312 -15.60 9.50 -20.01
N ILE A 313 -14.66 8.56 -20.25
CA ILE A 313 -13.37 8.49 -19.53
C ILE A 313 -12.60 9.80 -19.68
N GLU A 314 -12.35 10.21 -20.93
CA GLU A 314 -12.71 11.53 -21.44
C GLU A 314 -12.92 12.71 -20.47
N THR A 315 -14.20 13.00 -20.37
CA THR A 315 -14.80 14.23 -19.86
C THR A 315 -15.22 14.11 -18.40
N PHE A 316 -15.10 12.92 -17.78
CA PHE A 316 -15.52 12.67 -16.41
C PHE A 316 -14.78 13.56 -15.40
N ASN A 317 -15.52 14.05 -14.40
CA ASN A 317 -14.96 14.83 -13.32
C ASN A 317 -14.37 13.92 -12.24
N TYR A 318 -13.06 13.65 -12.32
CA TYR A 318 -12.31 12.86 -11.32
C TYR A 318 -12.02 13.61 -10.02
N GLY A 319 -12.43 14.87 -9.91
CA GLY A 319 -12.14 15.72 -8.76
C GLY A 319 -10.65 16.04 -8.58
N PRO A 320 -10.30 16.85 -7.57
CA PRO A 320 -8.93 17.34 -7.39
C PRO A 320 -7.92 16.26 -6.98
N ILE A 321 -8.39 15.09 -6.50
CA ILE A 321 -7.55 14.04 -5.92
C ILE A 321 -7.11 13.03 -6.98
N ASP A 322 -8.04 12.54 -7.82
CA ASP A 322 -7.77 11.44 -8.74
C ASP A 322 -7.56 11.85 -10.18
N ILE A 323 -7.67 13.15 -10.52
CA ILE A 323 -7.47 13.64 -11.89
C ILE A 323 -6.12 13.24 -12.48
N ARG A 324 -5.08 13.09 -11.65
CA ARG A 324 -3.74 12.65 -12.08
C ARG A 324 -3.65 11.15 -12.38
N ASN A 325 -4.62 10.37 -11.88
CA ASN A 325 -4.73 8.93 -12.08
C ASN A 325 -5.88 8.60 -13.04
N ARG A 326 -6.28 9.56 -13.90
CA ARG A 326 -7.33 9.37 -14.90
C ARG A 326 -7.03 8.11 -15.74
N PRO A 327 -8.00 7.21 -15.93
CA PRO A 327 -7.81 5.99 -16.72
C PRO A 327 -7.41 6.29 -18.17
N THR A 328 -6.63 5.39 -18.77
CA THR A 328 -6.26 5.47 -20.18
C THR A 328 -7.43 5.13 -21.09
N LEU A 329 -7.42 5.68 -22.31
CA LEU A 329 -8.38 5.32 -23.33
C LEU A 329 -8.17 3.85 -23.75
N LEU A 330 -9.27 3.15 -23.97
CA LEU A 330 -9.27 1.74 -24.33
C LEU A 330 -9.20 1.56 -25.84
N SER A 331 -8.34 0.65 -26.29
CA SER A 331 -8.27 0.24 -27.69
C SER A 331 -9.27 -0.87 -27.99
N THR A 332 -9.97 -0.79 -29.12
CA THR A 332 -10.92 -1.82 -29.57
C THR A 332 -10.28 -3.20 -29.69
N GLU A 333 -9.05 -3.29 -30.20
CA GLU A 333 -8.35 -4.55 -30.42
C GLU A 333 -8.07 -5.30 -29.10
N ASN A 334 -7.45 -4.64 -28.11
CA ASN A 334 -7.19 -5.27 -26.82
C ASN A 334 -8.50 -5.60 -26.08
N LEU A 335 -9.52 -4.75 -26.19
CA LEU A 335 -10.78 -4.95 -25.47
C LEU A 335 -11.60 -6.13 -26.02
N LYS A 336 -11.55 -6.41 -27.34
CA LYS A 336 -12.14 -7.64 -27.91
C LYS A 336 -11.54 -8.92 -27.30
N LEU A 337 -10.29 -8.84 -26.83
CA LEU A 337 -9.60 -9.91 -26.11
C LEU A 337 -9.88 -9.89 -24.59
N GLY A 338 -10.66 -8.94 -24.08
CA GLY A 338 -10.91 -8.74 -22.65
C GLY A 338 -9.71 -8.18 -21.90
N VAL A 339 -8.81 -7.47 -22.59
CA VAL A 339 -7.57 -6.94 -22.02
C VAL A 339 -7.62 -5.41 -21.95
N ILE A 340 -7.33 -4.87 -20.76
CA ILE A 340 -7.13 -3.43 -20.55
C ILE A 340 -5.69 -3.13 -20.12
N LYS A 341 -5.14 -2.01 -20.59
CA LYS A 341 -3.77 -1.57 -20.30
C LYS A 341 -3.78 -0.30 -19.47
N MET A 342 -3.59 -0.46 -18.17
CA MET A 342 -3.56 0.62 -17.19
C MET A 342 -2.43 0.37 -16.18
N SER A 343 -1.89 1.41 -15.57
CA SER A 343 -1.10 1.31 -14.34
C SER A 343 -1.99 0.90 -13.16
N ALA A 344 -1.39 0.53 -12.03
CA ALA A 344 -2.15 0.20 -10.82
C ALA A 344 -3.03 1.38 -10.34
N ALA A 345 -2.49 2.61 -10.36
CA ALA A 345 -3.23 3.81 -9.93
C ALA A 345 -4.41 4.13 -10.86
N GLU A 346 -4.20 4.03 -12.17
CA GLU A 346 -5.28 4.17 -13.17
C GLU A 346 -6.34 3.08 -13.02
N SER A 347 -5.95 1.84 -12.75
CA SER A 347 -6.90 0.76 -12.51
C SER A 347 -7.75 0.99 -11.26
N LEU A 348 -7.15 1.44 -10.15
CA LEU A 348 -7.90 1.78 -8.93
C LEU A 348 -8.90 2.92 -9.19
N CYS A 349 -8.45 3.96 -9.90
CA CYS A 349 -9.29 5.08 -10.31
C CYS A 349 -10.45 4.60 -11.18
N PHE A 350 -10.15 3.77 -12.20
CA PHE A 350 -11.18 3.26 -13.11
C PHE A 350 -12.20 2.40 -12.39
N THR A 351 -11.76 1.43 -11.57
CA THR A 351 -12.67 0.59 -10.78
C THR A 351 -13.53 1.43 -9.85
N ARG A 352 -13.00 2.51 -9.26
CA ARG A 352 -13.77 3.36 -8.34
C ARG A 352 -14.89 4.13 -9.02
N TYR A 353 -14.64 4.65 -10.22
CA TYR A 353 -15.55 5.56 -10.91
C TYR A 353 -16.35 4.91 -12.03
N LEU A 354 -16.09 3.65 -12.42
CA LEU A 354 -16.76 3.02 -13.55
C LEU A 354 -18.28 3.07 -13.44
N GLY A 355 -18.82 2.87 -12.22
CA GLY A 355 -20.24 3.00 -11.93
C GLY A 355 -20.81 4.37 -12.30
N LEU A 356 -20.11 5.44 -11.93
CA LEU A 356 -20.48 6.82 -12.26
C LEU A 356 -20.17 7.21 -13.72
N ILE A 357 -19.28 6.49 -14.41
CA ILE A 357 -18.93 6.76 -15.81
C ILE A 357 -19.97 6.15 -16.76
N ILE A 358 -20.45 4.94 -16.50
CA ILE A 358 -21.31 4.19 -17.44
C ILE A 358 -22.55 3.55 -16.83
N GLY A 359 -22.82 3.71 -15.54
CA GLY A 359 -23.95 3.04 -14.87
C GLY A 359 -25.30 3.32 -15.55
N ASP A 360 -25.57 4.55 -15.99
CA ASP A 360 -26.80 4.93 -16.70
C ASP A 360 -26.96 4.26 -18.08
N LEU A 361 -25.91 3.69 -18.65
CA LEU A 361 -25.95 2.96 -19.92
C LEU A 361 -26.24 1.46 -19.73
N ILE A 362 -26.35 1.00 -18.48
CA ILE A 362 -26.38 -0.43 -18.15
C ILE A 362 -27.72 -0.76 -17.49
N PRO A 363 -28.43 -1.82 -17.95
CA PRO A 363 -29.65 -2.27 -17.30
C PRO A 363 -29.41 -2.74 -15.85
N GLU A 364 -30.30 -2.37 -14.93
CA GLU A 364 -30.19 -2.68 -13.49
C GLU A 364 -30.05 -4.19 -13.17
N LYS A 365 -30.63 -5.06 -14.01
CA LYS A 365 -30.62 -6.52 -13.82
C LYS A 365 -29.50 -7.24 -14.57
N SER A 366 -28.47 -6.52 -15.01
CA SER A 366 -27.34 -7.10 -15.73
C SER A 366 -26.45 -7.92 -14.80
N GLU A 367 -26.43 -9.25 -14.93
CA GLU A 367 -25.57 -10.11 -14.09
C GLU A 367 -24.07 -9.79 -14.25
N VAL A 368 -23.64 -9.36 -15.45
CA VAL A 368 -22.25 -8.94 -15.70
C VAL A 368 -21.92 -7.65 -14.93
N TRP A 369 -22.92 -6.81 -14.67
CA TRP A 369 -22.74 -5.61 -13.85
C TRP A 369 -22.73 -5.93 -12.36
N SER A 370 -23.50 -6.93 -11.91
CA SER A 370 -23.43 -7.44 -10.55
C SER A 370 -22.01 -7.89 -10.19
N LEU A 371 -21.27 -8.50 -11.12
CA LEU A 371 -19.86 -8.83 -10.90
C LEU A 371 -18.99 -7.58 -10.64
N TYR A 372 -19.21 -6.48 -11.38
CA TYR A 372 -18.52 -5.21 -11.14
C TYR A 372 -18.86 -4.64 -9.75
N ILE A 373 -20.15 -4.67 -9.38
CA ILE A 373 -20.61 -4.18 -8.07
C ILE A 373 -19.89 -4.92 -6.94
N VAL A 374 -19.88 -6.26 -6.97
CA VAL A 374 -19.21 -7.06 -5.94
C VAL A 374 -17.70 -6.82 -5.94
N LEU A 375 -17.07 -6.70 -7.11
CA LEU A 375 -15.65 -6.34 -7.23
C LEU A 375 -15.35 -4.97 -6.60
N LYS A 376 -16.20 -3.97 -6.83
CA LYS A 376 -16.06 -2.62 -6.25
C LYS A 376 -16.18 -2.67 -4.73
N GLN A 377 -17.14 -3.41 -4.19
CA GLN A 377 -17.30 -3.58 -2.74
C GLN A 377 -16.08 -4.27 -2.10
N ILE A 378 -15.51 -5.28 -2.77
CA ILE A 378 -14.25 -5.91 -2.35
C ILE A 378 -13.11 -4.87 -2.32
N ILE A 379 -13.00 -4.06 -3.38
CA ILE A 379 -11.96 -3.02 -3.49
C ILE A 379 -12.07 -1.99 -2.37
N ASP A 380 -13.27 -1.55 -2.02
CA ASP A 380 -13.46 -0.60 -0.92
C ASP A 380 -12.93 -1.19 0.38
N ILE A 381 -13.35 -2.40 0.75
CA ILE A 381 -12.92 -3.05 2.01
C ILE A 381 -11.40 -3.25 2.07
N ILE A 382 -10.76 -3.75 1.01
CA ILE A 382 -9.33 -4.09 1.07
C ILE A 382 -8.42 -2.85 1.02
N PHE A 383 -8.91 -1.73 0.48
CA PHE A 383 -8.16 -0.47 0.42
C PHE A 383 -8.43 0.45 1.61
N HIS A 384 -9.43 0.17 2.46
CA HIS A 384 -9.68 0.90 3.70
C HIS A 384 -8.43 0.97 4.61
N LYS A 385 -8.24 2.12 5.26
CA LYS A 385 -7.13 2.37 6.21
C LYS A 385 -7.33 1.72 7.57
N TRP A 386 -8.55 1.31 7.86
CA TRP A 386 -8.94 0.65 9.09
C TRP A 386 -9.92 -0.47 8.76
N ILE A 387 -10.00 -1.46 9.62
CA ILE A 387 -10.90 -2.61 9.48
C ILE A 387 -11.55 -2.93 10.82
N ARG A 388 -12.76 -3.45 10.76
CA ARG A 388 -13.51 -4.08 11.86
C ARG A 388 -13.45 -5.60 11.66
N GLN A 389 -13.71 -6.35 12.72
CA GLN A 389 -13.80 -7.81 12.61
C GLN A 389 -14.91 -8.24 11.63
N GLN A 390 -16.04 -7.52 11.62
CA GLN A 390 -17.18 -7.75 10.74
C GLN A 390 -16.80 -7.59 9.25
N ASP A 391 -15.92 -6.64 8.92
CA ASP A 391 -15.47 -6.40 7.55
C ASP A 391 -14.78 -7.64 6.96
N THR A 392 -14.09 -8.43 7.79
CA THR A 392 -13.46 -9.67 7.35
C THR A 392 -14.48 -10.77 7.01
N VAL A 393 -15.63 -10.77 7.71
CA VAL A 393 -16.74 -11.70 7.43
C VAL A 393 -17.45 -11.28 6.15
N LEU A 394 -17.76 -9.99 6.00
CA LEU A 394 -18.36 -9.45 4.79
C LEU A 394 -17.47 -9.71 3.57
N LEU A 395 -16.17 -9.43 3.67
CA LEU A 395 -15.21 -9.66 2.60
C LEU A 395 -15.19 -11.14 2.17
N LYS A 396 -15.28 -12.08 3.12
CA LYS A 396 -15.35 -13.52 2.81
C LYS A 396 -16.59 -13.85 1.97
N CYS A 397 -17.75 -13.29 2.31
CA CYS A 397 -18.98 -13.49 1.55
C CYS A 397 -18.86 -12.90 0.14
N LEU A 398 -18.41 -11.64 0.04
CA LEU A 398 -18.25 -10.95 -1.25
C LEU A 398 -17.28 -11.68 -2.18
N ILE A 399 -16.16 -12.20 -1.67
CA ILE A 399 -15.21 -12.97 -2.49
C ILE A 399 -15.84 -14.27 -3.00
N SER A 400 -16.62 -14.96 -2.17
CA SER A 400 -17.31 -16.18 -2.58
C SER A 400 -18.31 -15.90 -3.69
N GLU A 401 -19.13 -14.85 -3.52
CA GLU A 401 -20.14 -14.41 -4.50
C GLU A 401 -19.48 -13.95 -5.80
N HIS A 402 -18.41 -13.16 -5.70
CA HIS A 402 -17.63 -12.72 -6.84
C HIS A 402 -17.13 -13.90 -7.68
N HIS A 403 -16.51 -14.89 -7.04
CA HIS A 403 -15.95 -16.04 -7.72
C HIS A 403 -17.02 -16.92 -8.36
N GLU A 404 -18.16 -17.09 -7.68
CA GLU A 404 -19.31 -17.81 -8.22
C GLU A 404 -19.86 -17.13 -9.48
N LEU A 405 -20.07 -15.81 -9.43
CA LEU A 405 -20.50 -15.00 -10.58
C LEU A 405 -19.48 -15.08 -11.72
N TYR A 406 -18.18 -14.93 -11.44
CA TYR A 406 -17.12 -15.00 -12.45
C TYR A 406 -17.14 -16.35 -13.20
N LEU A 407 -17.20 -17.46 -12.45
CA LEU A 407 -17.26 -18.80 -13.01
C LEU A 407 -18.52 -19.03 -13.82
N LYS A 408 -19.68 -18.58 -13.32
CA LYS A 408 -20.98 -18.69 -14.00
C LYS A 408 -20.99 -17.92 -15.32
N LEU A 409 -20.55 -16.66 -15.30
CA LEU A 409 -20.64 -15.73 -16.43
C LEU A 409 -19.66 -16.08 -17.54
N PHE A 410 -18.39 -16.32 -17.20
CA PHE A 410 -17.33 -16.45 -18.20
C PHE A 410 -16.94 -17.90 -18.49
N ARG A 411 -17.36 -18.86 -17.67
CA ARG A 411 -17.06 -20.30 -17.82
C ARG A 411 -15.57 -20.59 -17.99
N ILE A 412 -14.73 -19.77 -17.36
CA ILE A 412 -13.28 -19.91 -17.31
C ILE A 412 -12.85 -20.03 -15.85
N GLY A 413 -11.89 -20.91 -15.58
CA GLY A 413 -11.39 -21.11 -14.22
C GLY A 413 -10.71 -19.87 -13.64
N LEU A 414 -10.83 -19.72 -12.32
CA LEU A 414 -10.21 -18.63 -11.57
C LEU A 414 -8.69 -18.61 -11.79
N LYS A 415 -8.16 -17.42 -12.08
CA LYS A 415 -6.71 -17.19 -12.14
C LYS A 415 -6.07 -17.22 -10.72
N PRO A 416 -4.76 -17.48 -10.60
CA PRO A 416 -4.05 -17.50 -9.31
C PRO A 416 -4.30 -16.28 -8.40
N LYS A 417 -4.41 -15.08 -8.97
CA LYS A 417 -4.69 -13.85 -8.21
C LYS A 417 -6.10 -13.86 -7.57
N HIS A 418 -7.11 -14.44 -8.23
CA HIS A 418 -8.41 -14.66 -7.60
C HIS A 418 -8.32 -15.65 -6.44
N HIS A 419 -7.52 -16.71 -6.59
CA HIS A 419 -7.31 -17.65 -5.50
C HIS A 419 -6.66 -16.97 -4.27
N HIS A 420 -5.72 -16.04 -4.45
CA HIS A 420 -5.16 -15.30 -3.31
C HIS A 420 -6.22 -14.53 -2.51
N MET A 421 -7.26 -14.02 -3.16
CA MET A 421 -8.35 -13.31 -2.49
C MET A 421 -9.00 -14.17 -1.41
N VAL A 422 -9.15 -15.49 -1.60
CA VAL A 422 -9.82 -16.35 -0.60
C VAL A 422 -9.13 -16.33 0.77
N HIS A 423 -7.84 -15.95 0.81
CA HIS A 423 -7.03 -15.82 2.02
C HIS A 423 -7.08 -14.43 2.66
N TYR A 424 -7.58 -13.41 1.96
CA TYR A 424 -7.62 -12.03 2.43
C TYR A 424 -8.33 -11.87 3.78
N PRO A 425 -9.49 -12.50 4.03
CA PRO A 425 -10.13 -12.44 5.34
C PRO A 425 -9.23 -12.92 6.49
N LEU A 426 -8.56 -14.06 6.31
CA LEU A 426 -7.64 -14.60 7.33
C LEU A 426 -6.45 -13.67 7.54
N ILE A 427 -5.86 -13.15 6.46
CA ILE A 427 -4.72 -12.24 6.53
C ILE A 427 -5.09 -10.94 7.26
N MET A 428 -6.27 -10.39 6.98
CA MET A 428 -6.77 -9.21 7.67
C MET A 428 -6.93 -9.44 9.18
N GLN A 429 -7.43 -10.61 9.56
CA GLN A 429 -7.55 -10.99 10.98
C GLN A 429 -6.18 -11.13 11.65
N LYS A 430 -5.21 -11.76 10.98
CA LYS A 430 -3.88 -12.04 11.54
C LYS A 430 -2.97 -10.81 11.58
N SER A 431 -3.01 -9.98 10.54
CA SER A 431 -2.00 -8.93 10.30
C SER A 431 -2.56 -7.52 10.20
N GLY A 432 -3.88 -7.33 10.12
CA GLY A 432 -4.51 -6.01 10.00
C GLY A 432 -4.83 -5.61 8.55
N PRO A 433 -5.13 -4.32 8.29
CA PRO A 433 -5.58 -3.85 6.97
C PRO A 433 -4.60 -4.19 5.84
N LEU A 434 -5.11 -4.67 4.71
CA LEU A 434 -4.25 -5.14 3.61
C LEU A 434 -3.48 -4.02 2.92
N ASN A 435 -3.99 -2.80 2.96
CA ASN A 435 -3.39 -1.67 2.26
C ASN A 435 -2.01 -1.26 2.80
N ILE A 436 -1.66 -1.65 4.03
CA ILE A 436 -0.34 -1.40 4.62
C ILE A 436 0.73 -2.36 4.05
N PHE A 437 0.32 -3.43 3.38
CA PHE A 437 1.21 -4.41 2.73
C PHE A 437 1.46 -4.11 1.25
N SER A 438 0.78 -3.11 0.69
CA SER A 438 0.84 -2.78 -0.74
C SER A 438 2.24 -2.39 -1.20
N SER A 439 2.64 -2.89 -2.38
CA SER A 439 3.96 -2.60 -2.95
C SER A 439 4.10 -1.23 -3.62
N ILE A 440 3.01 -0.44 -3.76
CA ILE A 440 3.01 0.88 -4.45
C ILE A 440 4.17 1.76 -3.99
N ARG A 441 4.42 1.79 -2.68
CA ARG A 441 5.45 2.64 -2.07
C ARG A 441 6.86 2.12 -2.34
N TYR A 442 7.05 0.80 -2.34
CA TYR A 442 8.34 0.18 -2.62
C TYR A 442 8.70 0.28 -4.11
N GLU A 443 7.73 0.17 -5.01
CA GLU A 443 7.92 0.44 -6.44
C GLU A 443 8.32 1.89 -6.70
N ALA A 444 7.67 2.84 -6.01
CA ALA A 444 8.10 4.24 -6.06
C ALA A 444 9.52 4.42 -5.51
N LYS A 445 9.92 3.65 -4.49
CA LYS A 445 11.31 3.66 -3.98
C LYS A 445 12.31 3.08 -4.99
N HIS A 446 11.94 2.05 -5.75
CA HIS A 446 12.77 1.52 -6.84
C HIS A 446 13.06 2.57 -7.91
N LYS A 447 12.11 3.47 -8.19
CA LYS A 447 12.30 4.55 -9.16
C LYS A 447 13.53 5.41 -8.83
N GLU A 448 13.77 5.73 -7.55
CA GLU A 448 14.96 6.49 -7.14
C GLU A 448 16.28 5.78 -7.51
N LEU A 449 16.32 4.44 -7.38
CA LEU A 449 17.48 3.63 -7.76
C LEU A 449 17.62 3.55 -9.28
N LYS A 450 16.52 3.39 -10.01
CA LYS A 450 16.50 3.35 -11.48
C LYS A 450 16.96 4.68 -12.07
N ASP A 451 16.44 5.80 -11.58
CA ASP A 451 16.82 7.15 -12.01
C ASP A 451 18.32 7.41 -11.73
N ALA A 452 18.81 6.98 -10.55
CA ALA A 452 20.23 7.04 -10.25
C ALA A 452 21.08 6.17 -11.19
N ALA A 453 20.66 4.94 -11.48
CA ALA A 453 21.39 4.03 -12.37
C ALA A 453 21.43 4.56 -13.81
N ASN A 454 20.34 5.18 -14.28
CA ASN A 454 20.27 5.82 -15.58
C ASN A 454 21.21 7.02 -15.70
N ALA A 455 21.35 7.82 -14.64
CA ALA A 455 22.24 8.98 -14.61
C ALA A 455 23.74 8.61 -14.52
N ILE A 456 24.07 7.42 -14.02
CA ILE A 456 25.45 6.96 -13.90
C ILE A 456 25.86 6.30 -15.22
N THR A 457 27.01 6.66 -15.79
CA THR A 457 27.51 6.06 -17.04
C THR A 457 28.30 4.76 -16.81
N SER A 458 28.92 4.60 -15.63
CA SER A 458 29.66 3.40 -15.27
C SER A 458 28.78 2.32 -14.61
N ARG A 459 28.89 1.08 -15.07
CA ARG A 459 28.26 -0.10 -14.44
C ARG A 459 29.20 -0.84 -13.50
N LYS A 460 30.43 -0.35 -13.30
CA LYS A 460 31.40 -0.96 -12.38
C LYS A 460 30.88 -0.83 -10.94
N ASN A 461 30.61 -1.97 -10.31
CA ASN A 461 30.11 -2.05 -8.92
C ASN A 461 28.83 -1.24 -8.67
N ILE A 462 27.90 -1.26 -9.63
CA ILE A 462 26.66 -0.45 -9.59
C ILE A 462 25.86 -0.61 -8.29
N ALA A 463 25.78 -1.81 -7.73
CA ALA A 463 25.08 -2.06 -6.46
C ALA A 463 25.65 -1.21 -5.31
N TYR A 464 26.98 -1.11 -5.19
CA TYR A 464 27.61 -0.31 -4.14
C TYR A 464 27.35 1.18 -4.38
N THR A 465 27.49 1.65 -5.62
CA THR A 465 27.26 3.06 -5.98
C THR A 465 25.84 3.50 -5.65
N LEU A 466 24.84 2.66 -5.97
CA LEU A 466 23.44 2.93 -5.67
C LEU A 466 23.17 2.92 -4.15
N ALA A 467 23.72 1.95 -3.42
CA ALA A 467 23.61 1.91 -1.97
C ALA A 467 24.25 3.15 -1.31
N LEU A 468 25.43 3.55 -1.77
CA LEU A 468 26.14 4.72 -1.26
C LEU A 468 25.34 6.01 -1.51
N LYS A 469 24.70 6.13 -2.67
CA LYS A 469 23.83 7.28 -2.98
C LYS A 469 22.64 7.37 -2.02
N GLN A 470 21.99 6.25 -1.71
CA GLN A 470 20.91 6.22 -0.71
C GLN A 470 21.42 6.61 0.69
N GLN A 471 22.61 6.16 1.09
CA GLN A 471 23.21 6.55 2.37
C GLN A 471 23.60 8.03 2.42
N LEU A 472 24.04 8.62 1.29
CA LEU A 472 24.27 10.07 1.18
C LEU A 472 22.97 10.87 1.30
N GLN A 473 21.89 10.41 0.66
CA GLN A 473 20.56 11.03 0.81
C GLN A 473 20.06 10.94 2.26
N LEU A 474 20.26 9.80 2.94
CA LEU A 474 19.96 9.69 4.37
C LEU A 474 20.81 10.66 5.20
N ALA A 475 22.13 10.70 4.99
CA ALA A 475 23.02 11.61 5.71
C ALA A 475 22.62 13.09 5.51
N TYR A 476 22.24 13.46 4.29
CA TYR A 476 21.74 14.80 3.98
C TYR A 476 20.47 15.14 4.76
N ARG A 477 19.53 14.20 4.90
CA ARG A 477 18.31 14.42 5.71
C ARG A 477 18.64 14.58 7.19
N LEU A 478 19.58 13.80 7.70
CA LEU A 478 20.01 13.83 9.09
C LEU A 478 20.87 15.07 9.45
N LEU A 479 21.24 15.90 8.47
CA LEU A 479 21.90 17.18 8.71
C LEU A 479 20.91 18.28 9.14
N SER A 480 19.60 18.05 9.00
CA SER A 480 18.60 19.02 9.42
C SER A 480 18.66 19.25 10.95
N SER A 481 18.59 20.52 11.37
CA SER A 481 18.72 20.92 12.77
C SER A 481 17.39 21.20 13.47
N ASP A 482 16.25 20.83 12.86
CA ASP A 482 14.95 21.05 13.49
C ASP A 482 14.67 19.99 14.56
N ASN A 483 14.36 20.43 15.78
CA ASN A 483 14.06 19.56 16.92
C ASN A 483 12.71 18.83 16.80
N ASN A 484 11.79 19.29 15.93
CA ASN A 484 10.45 18.71 15.77
C ASN A 484 10.15 18.23 14.35
N LEU A 485 11.17 17.82 13.60
CA LEU A 485 11.05 17.51 12.17
C LEU A 485 10.00 16.43 11.85
N TYR A 486 9.79 15.48 12.76
CA TYR A 486 8.86 14.36 12.55
C TYR A 486 7.46 14.63 13.10
N THR A 487 7.25 15.79 13.71
CA THR A 487 5.89 16.31 13.99
C THR A 487 5.51 17.20 12.82
N ILE A 488 4.81 16.62 11.82
CA ILE A 488 4.47 17.34 10.59
C ILE A 488 3.50 18.48 10.92
N PRO A 489 3.92 19.76 10.79
CA PRO A 489 3.04 20.88 11.06
C PRO A 489 2.00 20.99 9.96
N ILE A 490 0.87 21.60 10.31
CA ILE A 490 -0.14 21.99 9.31
C ILE A 490 0.50 22.96 8.31
N GLN A 491 0.39 22.64 7.03
CA GLN A 491 0.79 23.53 5.94
C GLN A 491 -0.46 24.13 5.32
N PHE A 492 -0.39 25.36 4.83
CA PHE A 492 -1.55 26.01 4.24
C PHE A 492 -1.16 26.92 3.08
N GLY A 493 -2.15 27.14 2.21
CA GLY A 493 -2.01 27.94 1.02
C GLY A 493 -2.03 29.44 1.27
N ARG A 494 -2.19 30.18 0.18
CA ARG A 494 -2.36 31.63 0.21
C ARG A 494 -3.52 32.02 1.15
N VAL A 495 -3.28 33.06 1.95
CA VAL A 495 -4.29 33.73 2.79
C VAL A 495 -5.33 34.40 1.90
N LEU A 496 -6.60 34.18 2.23
CA LEU A 496 -7.75 34.75 1.57
C LEU A 496 -8.38 35.82 2.45
N THR A 497 -8.93 36.85 1.82
CA THR A 497 -9.72 37.88 2.48
C THR A 497 -11.17 37.67 2.07
N LEU A 498 -12.03 37.41 3.04
CA LEU A 498 -13.48 37.38 2.83
C LEU A 498 -14.03 38.79 3.03
N ASP A 499 -15.04 39.15 2.23
CA ASP A 499 -15.77 40.41 2.44
C ASP A 499 -16.64 40.35 3.70
N SER A 500 -16.98 41.53 4.25
CA SER A 500 -17.75 41.64 5.49
C SER A 500 -19.13 41.01 5.39
N PHE A 501 -19.77 41.08 4.21
CA PHE A 501 -21.08 40.48 3.98
C PHE A 501 -21.04 38.95 4.13
N THR A 502 -20.02 38.30 3.57
CA THR A 502 -19.81 36.85 3.69
C THR A 502 -19.55 36.44 5.14
N LEU A 503 -18.73 37.21 5.87
CA LEU A 503 -18.45 36.97 7.28
C LEU A 503 -19.72 37.10 8.15
N ASP A 504 -20.53 38.13 7.92
CA ASP A 504 -21.80 38.34 8.63
C ASP A 504 -22.81 37.23 8.31
N LEU A 505 -22.88 36.80 7.05
CA LEU A 505 -23.71 35.66 6.64
C LEU A 505 -23.29 34.38 7.39
N TYR A 506 -21.98 34.13 7.49
CA TYR A 506 -21.45 32.99 8.20
C TYR A 506 -21.72 33.04 9.70
N ASN A 507 -21.48 34.18 10.36
CA ASN A 507 -21.76 34.34 11.79
C ASN A 507 -23.25 34.12 12.14
N ASN A 508 -24.17 34.47 11.25
CA ASN A 508 -25.60 34.35 11.49
C ASN A 508 -26.19 32.97 11.15
N ARG A 509 -25.57 32.21 10.23
CA ARG A 509 -26.16 30.97 9.67
C ARG A 509 -25.41 29.69 9.99
N ILE A 510 -24.13 29.76 10.38
CA ILE A 510 -23.33 28.56 10.62
C ILE A 510 -23.71 27.88 11.93
N LYS A 511 -23.92 26.56 11.86
CA LYS A 511 -23.92 25.68 13.04
C LYS A 511 -22.50 25.18 13.32
N PHE A 512 -21.94 25.55 14.47
CA PHE A 512 -20.63 25.07 14.90
C PHE A 512 -20.74 23.70 15.56
N LEU A 513 -20.04 22.69 15.03
CA LEU A 513 -20.11 21.33 15.57
C LEU A 513 -19.13 21.08 16.73
N ASN A 514 -17.92 21.67 16.67
CA ASN A 514 -16.87 21.37 17.66
C ASN A 514 -16.51 22.55 18.55
N LYS A 515 -16.32 23.75 17.97
CA LYS A 515 -15.92 24.98 18.68
C LYS A 515 -16.63 26.15 18.03
N LYS A 516 -17.22 27.03 18.85
CA LYS A 516 -17.90 28.25 18.38
C LYS A 516 -16.86 29.34 18.13
N PHE A 517 -17.04 30.07 17.04
CA PHE A 517 -16.21 31.22 16.68
C PHE A 517 -17.07 32.44 16.37
N ASN A 518 -16.52 33.62 16.62
CA ASN A 518 -16.95 34.86 16.00
C ASN A 518 -15.97 35.19 14.88
N LEU A 519 -16.35 34.92 13.63
CA LEU A 519 -15.45 35.00 12.47
C LEU A 519 -14.99 36.43 12.14
N CYS A 520 -15.59 37.46 12.77
CA CYS A 520 -15.20 38.86 12.60
C CYS A 520 -14.22 39.36 13.67
N VAL A 521 -14.16 38.69 14.83
CA VAL A 521 -13.43 39.17 16.01
C VAL A 521 -12.32 38.22 16.40
N ASP A 522 -12.54 36.92 16.25
CA ASP A 522 -11.55 35.92 16.60
C ASP A 522 -10.36 36.00 15.64
N ASN A 523 -9.16 35.77 16.19
CA ASN A 523 -7.96 35.69 15.38
C ASN A 523 -7.95 34.41 14.55
N ILE A 524 -8.50 34.53 13.33
CA ILE A 524 -8.55 33.46 12.35
C ILE A 524 -8.02 33.95 11.01
N THR A 525 -7.42 33.03 10.26
CA THR A 525 -6.89 33.30 8.92
C THR A 525 -7.53 32.36 7.92
N PHE A 526 -8.28 32.91 6.97
CA PHE A 526 -8.84 32.14 5.84
C PHE A 526 -7.75 31.78 4.84
N VAL A 527 -7.80 30.56 4.31
CA VAL A 527 -6.76 30.01 3.43
C VAL A 527 -7.35 29.23 2.27
N SER A 528 -6.63 29.22 1.15
CA SER A 528 -7.05 28.52 -0.07
C SER A 528 -7.02 27.00 0.00
N TRP A 529 -6.16 26.44 0.85
CA TRP A 529 -6.06 25.01 1.12
C TRP A 529 -5.31 24.79 2.43
N VAL A 530 -5.49 23.61 3.03
CA VAL A 530 -4.73 23.16 4.20
C VAL A 530 -4.29 21.71 4.01
N ASN A 531 -3.08 21.38 4.44
CA ASN A 531 -2.54 20.02 4.47
C ASN A 531 -2.37 19.59 5.92
N ILE A 532 -3.12 18.57 6.31
CA ILE A 532 -3.11 17.98 7.64
C ILE A 532 -2.61 16.55 7.48
N LYS A 533 -1.44 16.24 8.05
CA LYS A 533 -0.88 14.88 8.07
C LYS A 533 -0.83 14.21 6.68
N GLY A 534 -0.62 15.01 5.63
CA GLY A 534 -0.52 14.54 4.24
C GLY A 534 -1.82 14.58 3.44
N SER A 535 -2.97 14.83 4.08
CA SER A 535 -4.25 15.04 3.40
C SER A 535 -4.45 16.52 3.08
N ILE A 536 -4.65 16.86 1.81
CA ILE A 536 -4.90 18.23 1.35
C ILE A 536 -6.40 18.46 1.22
N TYR A 537 -6.90 19.49 1.92
CA TYR A 537 -8.26 20.00 1.84
C TYR A 537 -8.29 21.34 1.11
N ASN A 538 -9.25 21.55 0.20
CA ASN A 538 -9.40 22.79 -0.55
C ASN A 538 -10.87 23.05 -0.92
N CYS A 539 -11.17 24.24 -1.44
CA CYS A 539 -12.53 24.64 -1.79
C CYS A 539 -12.92 24.31 -3.26
N LYS A 540 -12.16 23.46 -3.97
CA LYS A 540 -12.40 23.13 -5.39
C LYS A 540 -13.23 21.87 -5.54
N ASN A 541 -14.54 21.99 -5.31
CA ASN A 541 -15.51 20.89 -5.38
C ASN A 541 -15.11 19.69 -4.49
N MET A 542 -14.64 19.97 -3.27
CA MET A 542 -14.20 18.94 -2.35
C MET A 542 -15.25 18.71 -1.26
N CYS A 543 -15.60 17.45 -1.05
CA CYS A 543 -16.54 17.02 -0.03
C CYS A 543 -15.82 16.25 1.07
N VAL A 544 -16.29 16.39 2.31
CA VAL A 544 -15.81 15.65 3.48
C VAL A 544 -16.96 14.91 4.14
N VAL A 545 -16.65 13.79 4.80
CA VAL A 545 -17.61 13.07 5.65
C VAL A 545 -17.67 13.78 7.00
N VAL A 546 -18.84 14.30 7.34
CA VAL A 546 -19.06 15.13 8.54
C VAL A 546 -19.42 14.27 9.74
N SER A 547 -20.33 13.32 9.55
CA SER A 547 -20.62 12.26 10.53
C SER A 547 -20.96 10.96 9.81
N GLU A 548 -20.52 9.85 10.39
CA GLU A 548 -21.22 8.57 10.24
C GLU A 548 -22.25 8.56 11.38
N ASP A 549 -23.49 8.99 11.14
CA ASP A 549 -24.48 9.05 12.22
C ASP A 549 -24.76 7.63 12.75
N GLU A 550 -24.63 7.43 14.07
CA GLU A 550 -25.15 6.26 14.80
C GLU A 550 -26.69 6.35 15.01
N GLY A 551 -27.39 7.19 14.23
CA GLY A 551 -28.84 7.37 14.28
C GLY A 551 -29.62 6.42 13.35
N ASP A 552 -30.94 6.56 13.34
CA ASP A 552 -31.92 5.60 12.76
C ASP A 552 -31.72 5.26 11.26
N THR A 553 -30.98 6.07 10.49
CA THR A 553 -30.75 5.84 9.04
C THR A 553 -29.41 5.19 8.70
N MET A 554 -28.42 5.15 9.60
CA MET A 554 -27.06 4.61 9.39
C MET A 554 -26.29 5.12 8.13
N MET A 555 -26.69 6.27 7.55
CA MET A 555 -26.09 6.81 6.32
C MET A 555 -25.11 7.95 6.62
N PRO A 556 -23.98 8.06 5.87
CA PRO A 556 -23.03 9.14 6.08
C PRO A 556 -23.60 10.50 5.66
N SER A 557 -23.24 11.55 6.39
CA SER A 557 -23.51 12.94 6.01
C SER A 557 -22.28 13.58 5.37
N PHE A 558 -22.49 14.36 4.31
CA PHE A 558 -21.40 14.98 3.55
C PHE A 558 -21.48 16.50 3.60
N GLY A 559 -20.32 17.16 3.62
CA GLY A 559 -20.20 18.61 3.55
C GLY A 559 -19.30 19.04 2.40
N LEU A 560 -19.80 19.91 1.52
CA LEU A 560 -19.00 20.60 0.50
C LEU A 560 -18.18 21.71 1.15
N ILE A 561 -16.86 21.66 1.05
CA ILE A 561 -15.99 22.72 1.59
C ILE A 561 -16.17 24.00 0.79
N LYS A 562 -16.61 25.07 1.47
CA LYS A 562 -16.76 26.42 0.92
C LYS A 562 -15.55 27.27 1.25
N ASP A 563 -15.17 27.28 2.53
CA ASP A 563 -14.03 28.05 3.05
C ASP A 563 -13.29 27.25 4.12
N ILE A 564 -12.01 27.55 4.26
CA ILE A 564 -11.12 26.95 5.25
C ILE A 564 -10.45 28.07 6.02
N PHE A 565 -10.36 27.95 7.34
CA PHE A 565 -9.61 28.87 8.17
C PHE A 565 -8.80 28.15 9.23
N ILE A 566 -7.78 28.86 9.73
CA ILE A 566 -6.85 28.38 10.73
C ILE A 566 -6.85 29.37 11.90
N THR A 567 -6.83 28.85 13.12
CA THR A 567 -6.73 29.65 14.35
C THR A 567 -5.27 29.97 14.67
N ASP A 568 -5.01 30.91 15.57
CA ASP A 568 -3.65 31.20 16.08
C ASP A 568 -2.95 29.95 16.66
N GLU A 569 -3.71 29.05 17.30
CA GLU A 569 -3.24 27.76 17.82
C GLU A 569 -2.95 26.72 16.72
N LYS A 570 -3.01 27.10 15.44
CA LYS A 570 -2.84 26.25 14.25
C LYS A 570 -3.87 25.12 14.10
N HIS A 571 -5.03 25.20 14.75
CA HIS A 571 -6.14 24.28 14.45
C HIS A 571 -6.84 24.70 13.16
N SER A 572 -7.22 23.71 12.36
CA SER A 572 -7.85 23.94 11.05
C SER A 572 -9.33 23.57 11.06
N PHE A 573 -10.13 24.45 10.47
CA PHE A 573 -11.58 24.33 10.40
C PHE A 573 -12.04 24.57 8.96
N SER A 574 -13.13 23.92 8.59
CA SER A 574 -13.82 24.15 7.32
C SER A 574 -15.25 24.58 7.55
N ILE A 575 -15.68 25.56 6.77
CA ILE A 575 -17.08 25.92 6.59
C ILE A 575 -17.61 25.07 5.44
N CYS A 576 -18.60 24.24 5.75
CA CYS A 576 -19.17 23.29 4.81
C CYS A 576 -20.65 23.58 4.55
N GLU A 577 -21.04 23.49 3.29
CA GLU A 577 -22.43 23.45 2.86
C GLU A 577 -22.88 21.98 2.80
N MET A 578 -23.91 21.64 3.57
CA MET A 578 -24.28 20.25 3.81
C MET A 578 -25.05 19.62 2.67
N TYR A 579 -24.79 18.34 2.45
CA TYR A 579 -25.61 17.44 1.65
C TYR A 579 -26.46 16.56 2.56
N GLU A 580 -27.70 16.34 2.17
CA GLU A 580 -28.57 15.30 2.71
C GLU A 580 -28.44 14.06 1.84
N THR A 581 -28.12 12.93 2.47
CA THR A 581 -27.99 11.64 1.78
C THR A 581 -29.37 11.00 1.68
N ILE A 582 -29.84 10.78 0.45
CA ILE A 582 -31.17 10.19 0.22
C ILE A 582 -31.08 8.66 0.30
N TYR A 583 -30.13 8.05 -0.42
CA TYR A 583 -29.89 6.61 -0.40
C TYR A 583 -28.48 6.28 -0.92
N PHE A 584 -28.03 5.05 -0.65
CA PHE A 584 -26.89 4.47 -1.36
C PHE A 584 -27.42 3.80 -2.63
N ASP A 585 -26.89 4.20 -3.78
CA ASP A 585 -27.26 3.62 -5.05
C ASP A 585 -26.36 2.42 -5.35
N ASP A 586 -26.90 1.21 -5.23
CA ASP A 586 -26.16 -0.02 -5.48
C ASP A 586 -25.72 -0.15 -6.95
N HIS A 587 -26.44 0.45 -7.90
CA HIS A 587 -26.10 0.35 -9.32
C HIS A 587 -24.91 1.25 -9.68
N PHE A 588 -24.87 2.46 -9.12
CA PHE A 588 -23.77 3.41 -9.31
C PHE A 588 -22.63 3.23 -8.31
N GLN A 589 -22.84 2.48 -7.22
CA GLN A 589 -21.92 2.34 -6.08
C GLN A 589 -21.51 3.69 -5.49
N ALA A 590 -22.49 4.57 -5.29
CA ALA A 590 -22.30 5.92 -4.80
C ALA A 590 -23.52 6.42 -4.00
N PHE A 591 -23.31 7.41 -3.14
CA PHE A 591 -24.41 8.02 -2.38
C PHE A 591 -25.13 9.06 -3.22
N ASN A 592 -26.44 8.90 -3.40
CA ASN A 592 -27.27 9.94 -3.97
C ASN A 592 -27.53 11.02 -2.92
N VAL A 593 -27.22 12.26 -3.25
CA VAL A 593 -27.28 13.38 -2.31
C VAL A 593 -28.00 14.58 -2.89
N VAL A 594 -28.67 15.33 -2.02
CA VAL A 594 -29.24 16.64 -2.35
C VAL A 594 -28.58 17.73 -1.53
N LYS A 595 -28.25 18.82 -2.20
CA LYS A 595 -27.60 19.96 -1.57
C LYS A 595 -28.60 20.71 -0.70
N THR A 596 -28.23 20.96 0.55
CA THR A 596 -29.04 21.72 1.52
C THR A 596 -28.52 23.15 1.64
N ASN A 597 -29.34 24.03 2.24
CA ASN A 597 -28.92 25.39 2.60
C ASN A 597 -28.24 25.46 3.98
N ASN A 598 -27.99 24.33 4.63
CA ASN A 598 -27.41 24.28 5.97
C ASN A 598 -25.89 24.44 5.88
N LEU A 599 -25.37 25.40 6.64
CA LEU A 599 -23.93 25.63 6.78
C LEU A 599 -23.46 25.12 8.15
N ILE A 600 -22.35 24.41 8.15
CA ILE A 600 -21.70 23.97 9.37
C ILE A 600 -20.25 24.44 9.42
N CYS A 601 -19.69 24.50 10.62
CA CYS A 601 -18.25 24.61 10.84
C CYS A 601 -17.76 23.39 11.62
N ILE A 602 -16.78 22.70 11.05
CA ILE A 602 -16.21 21.46 11.58
C ILE A 602 -14.69 21.55 11.62
N SER A 603 -14.09 20.95 12.64
CA SER A 603 -12.64 20.76 12.69
C SER A 603 -12.23 19.69 11.69
N LEU A 604 -11.27 20.01 10.82
CA LEU A 604 -10.75 19.06 9.83
C LEU A 604 -9.96 17.90 10.47
N GLU A 605 -9.61 18.01 11.76
CA GLU A 605 -8.98 16.95 12.55
C GLU A 605 -10.01 15.98 13.17
N LYS A 606 -11.31 16.30 13.10
CA LYS A 606 -12.41 15.53 13.71
C LYS A 606 -13.43 15.02 12.67
N LEU A 607 -13.04 14.92 11.41
CA LEU A 607 -13.90 14.40 10.34
C LEU A 607 -14.20 12.90 10.53
N GLY A 608 -15.35 12.44 10.06
CA GLY A 608 -15.69 11.01 10.03
C GLY A 608 -14.76 10.20 9.11
N SER A 609 -14.21 10.86 8.09
CA SER A 609 -13.13 10.33 7.26
C SER A 609 -12.11 11.42 6.94
N ILE A 610 -10.82 11.07 7.04
CA ILE A 610 -9.70 11.96 6.71
C ILE A 610 -9.41 12.05 5.20
N PHE A 611 -10.17 11.31 4.38
CA PHE A 611 -10.01 11.33 2.92
C PHE A 611 -11.14 12.13 2.30
N PRO A 612 -10.83 13.28 1.69
CA PRO A 612 -11.84 14.00 0.95
C PRO A 612 -12.29 13.24 -0.30
N THR A 613 -13.49 13.55 -0.74
CA THR A 613 -14.10 13.09 -1.99
C THR A 613 -14.63 14.31 -2.75
N HIS A 614 -15.48 14.12 -3.76
CA HIS A 614 -16.09 15.21 -4.52
C HIS A 614 -17.49 14.84 -5.00
N ALA A 615 -18.32 15.85 -5.27
CA ALA A 615 -19.63 15.65 -5.87
C ALA A 615 -19.50 15.49 -7.40
N VAL A 616 -20.27 14.55 -7.96
CA VAL A 616 -20.38 14.29 -9.39
C VAL A 616 -21.85 14.42 -9.80
N HIS A 617 -22.11 15.12 -10.90
CA HIS A 617 -23.47 15.31 -11.41
C HIS A 617 -23.72 14.38 -12.60
N ILE A 618 -24.78 13.57 -12.53
CA ILE A 618 -25.17 12.59 -13.56
C ILE A 618 -26.68 12.67 -13.73
N SER A 619 -27.14 12.91 -14.96
CA SER A 619 -28.58 12.89 -15.31
C SER A 619 -29.47 13.73 -14.39
N GLY A 620 -29.00 14.89 -13.93
CA GLY A 620 -29.73 15.79 -13.02
C GLY A 620 -29.67 15.42 -11.54
N LEU A 621 -29.03 14.29 -11.20
CA LEU A 621 -28.78 13.87 -9.82
C LEU A 621 -27.33 14.19 -9.41
N THR A 622 -27.10 14.27 -8.10
CA THR A 622 -25.76 14.46 -7.53
C THR A 622 -25.37 13.23 -6.75
N PHE A 623 -24.18 12.72 -7.02
CA PHE A 623 -23.62 11.55 -6.36
C PHE A 623 -22.30 11.89 -5.68
N ILE A 624 -22.06 11.23 -4.55
CA ILE A 624 -20.76 11.22 -3.86
C ILE A 624 -20.23 9.79 -3.86
N PRO A 625 -19.07 9.53 -4.50
CA PRO A 625 -18.50 8.19 -4.62
C PRO A 625 -17.94 7.69 -3.28
N THR A 626 -18.04 6.38 -3.05
CA THR A 626 -17.35 5.67 -1.96
C THR A 626 -15.84 5.61 -2.24
N LYS A 627 -15.01 5.86 -1.23
CA LYS A 627 -13.57 6.04 -1.40
C LYS A 627 -12.69 5.40 -0.34
#